data_AF-A0A6A6ZPS1-F1
#
_entry.id   AF-A0A6A6ZPS1-F1
#
_cell.length_a   1.000
_cell.length_b   1.000
_cell.length_c   1.000
_cell.angle_alpha   90.00
_cell.angle_beta   90.00
_cell.angle_gamma   90.00
#
_symmetry.space_group_name_H-M   'P 1'
#
loop_
_entity.id
_entity.type
_entity.pdbx_description
1 polymer ?
#
loop_
_entity_poly.entity_id
_entity_poly.type
_entity_poly.pdbx_seq_one_letter_code
_entity_poly.pdbx_strand_id
1 'polypeptide(L)'
;STHTLQPLDVVMFKPLSSAYSTALTNHLQQSQGLVPIKKGDFFPLFWAAWQSSFTPGLTLKAFESTGIWPMDGETIPKRFTDNTSE
;
A
#
# COMPACT_ATOMS: atom_id res chain seq x y z
N SER A 1 -15.11 1.80 -12.88
CA SER A 1 -13.85 1.18 -12.42
C SER A 1 -12.68 2.14 -12.55
N THR A 2 -12.55 3.08 -11.61
CA THR A 2 -11.46 4.09 -11.61
C THR A 2 -10.32 3.71 -10.66
N HIS A 3 -10.55 2.81 -9.70
CA HIS A 3 -9.54 2.37 -8.72
C HIS A 3 -8.28 1.81 -9.41
N THR A 4 -8.43 1.18 -10.58
CA THR A 4 -7.33 0.56 -11.33
C THR A 4 -6.38 1.57 -11.96
N LEU A 5 -6.79 2.85 -12.04
CA LEU A 5 -5.97 3.96 -12.50
C LEU A 5 -5.36 4.76 -11.34
N GLN A 6 -5.77 4.50 -10.09
CA GLN A 6 -5.30 5.26 -8.93
C GLN A 6 -4.02 4.63 -8.37
N PRO A 7 -2.86 5.31 -8.42
CA PRO A 7 -1.60 4.76 -7.92
C PRO A 7 -1.67 4.33 -6.45
N LEU A 8 -2.48 5.04 -5.67
CA LEU A 8 -2.73 4.73 -4.26
C LEU A 8 -3.38 3.35 -4.09
N ASP A 9 -4.45 3.07 -4.84
CA ASP A 9 -5.18 1.81 -4.77
C ASP A 9 -4.37 0.64 -5.35
N VAL A 10 -3.69 0.87 -6.48
CA VAL A 10 -2.96 -0.19 -7.20
C VAL A 10 -1.69 -0.61 -6.47
N VAL A 11 -0.98 0.34 -5.86
CA VAL A 11 0.35 0.07 -5.30
C VAL A 11 0.49 0.52 -3.85
N MET A 12 0.09 1.72 -3.44
CA MET A 12 0.52 2.28 -2.15
C MET A 12 -0.21 1.71 -0.93
N PHE A 13 -1.51 1.42 -1.04
CA PHE A 13 -2.30 0.98 0.11
C PHE A 13 -1.92 -0.41 0.62
N LYS A 14 -1.45 -1.31 -0.26
CA LYS A 14 -1.02 -2.65 0.15
C LYS A 14 0.24 -2.63 1.04
N PRO A 15 1.35 -1.97 0.66
CA PRO A 15 2.52 -1.80 1.51
C PRO A 15 2.23 -0.99 2.77
N LEU A 16 1.38 0.04 2.71
CA LEU A 16 0.94 0.77 3.90
C LEU A 16 0.21 -0.15 4.89
N SER A 17 -0.75 -0.94 4.42
CA SER A 17 -1.50 -1.90 5.23
C SER A 17 -0.57 -2.96 5.84
N SER A 18 0.38 -3.47 5.06
CA SER A 18 1.39 -4.42 5.54
C SER A 18 2.28 -3.79 6.62
N ALA A 19 2.79 -2.58 6.40
CA ALA A 19 3.65 -1.88 7.35
C ALA A 19 2.91 -1.57 8.65
N TYR A 20 1.64 -1.15 8.56
CA TYR A 20 0.80 -0.93 9.73
C TYR A 20 0.55 -2.21 10.52
N SER A 21 0.27 -3.32 9.82
CA SER A 21 0.09 -4.64 10.46
C SER A 21 1.36 -5.11 11.19
N THR A 22 2.53 -4.85 10.60
CA THR A 22 3.83 -5.10 11.25
C THR A 22 4.02 -4.21 12.48
N ALA A 23 3.72 -2.92 12.38
CA ALA A 23 3.82 -1.99 13.51
C ALA A 23 2.89 -2.41 14.66
N LEU A 24 1.67 -2.84 14.34
CA LEU A 24 0.71 -3.35 15.31
C LEU A 24 1.20 -4.62 15.99
N THR A 25 1.71 -5.59 15.23
CA THR A 25 2.28 -6.83 15.76
C THR A 25 3.44 -6.53 16.71
N ASN A 26 4.35 -5.66 16.32
CA ASN A 26 5.48 -5.26 17.16
C ASN A 26 5.01 -4.59 18.46
N HIS A 27 4.02 -3.71 18.39
CA HIS A 27 3.46 -3.05 19.58
C HIS A 27 2.80 -4.05 20.54
N LEU A 28 2.02 -5.00 20.01
CA LEU A 28 1.43 -6.08 20.81
C LEU A 28 2.49 -6.96 21.44
N GLN A 29 3.55 -7.29 20.71
CA GLN A 29 4.64 -8.12 21.20
C GLN A 29 5.45 -7.41 22.29
N GLN A 30 5.74 -6.12 22.14
CA GLN A 30 6.43 -5.30 23.15
C GLN A 30 5.60 -5.11 24.42
N SER A 31 4.28 -4.98 24.28
CA SER A 31 3.35 -4.88 25.41
C SER A 31 2.97 -6.23 26.01
N GLN A 32 3.47 -7.34 25.46
CA GLN A 32 3.08 -8.71 25.82
C GLN A 32 1.56 -8.96 25.74
N GLY A 33 0.84 -8.17 24.93
CA GLY A 33 -0.62 -8.17 24.86
C GLY A 33 -1.34 -7.65 26.11
N LEU A 34 -0.62 -7.09 27.09
CA LEU A 34 -1.18 -6.58 28.34
C LEU A 34 -1.73 -5.17 28.21
N VAL A 35 -1.25 -4.41 27.21
CA VAL A 35 -1.71 -3.05 26.93
C VAL A 35 -2.73 -3.10 25.79
N PRO A 36 -4.00 -2.73 26.02
CA PRO A 36 -5.00 -2.72 24.97
C PRO A 36 -4.73 -1.58 23.98
N ILE A 37 -4.88 -1.87 22.68
CA ILE A 37 -4.85 -0.86 21.62
C ILE A 37 -6.04 0.07 21.77
N LYS A 38 -5.78 1.38 21.85
CA LYS A 38 -6.78 2.44 21.89
C LYS A 38 -6.77 3.22 20.59
N LYS A 39 -7.84 4.00 20.38
CA LYS A 39 -7.93 4.92 19.23
C LYS A 39 -6.77 5.93 19.17
N GLY A 40 -6.19 6.29 20.32
CA GLY A 40 -5.03 7.18 20.39
C GLY A 40 -3.74 6.56 19.84
N ASP A 41 -3.61 5.24 19.87
CA ASP A 41 -2.43 4.53 19.38
C ASP A 41 -2.40 4.42 17.86
N PHE A 42 -3.54 4.71 17.19
CA PHE A 42 -3.66 4.69 15.74
C PHE A 42 -2.63 5.59 15.07
N PHE A 43 -2.56 6.87 15.47
CA PHE A 43 -1.77 7.85 14.72
C PHE A 43 -0.25 7.58 14.79
N PRO A 44 0.37 7.29 15.94
CA PRO A 44 1.78 6.93 15.99
C PRO A 44 2.13 5.70 15.15
N LEU A 45 1.31 4.64 15.22
CA LEU A 45 1.50 3.41 14.44
C LEU A 45 1.31 3.65 12.94
N PHE A 46 0.28 4.42 12.58
CA PHE A 46 0.02 4.84 11.20
C PHE A 46 1.16 5.67 10.65
N TRP A 47 1.67 6.64 11.41
CA TRP A 47 2.73 7.53 10.96
C TRP A 47 4.04 6.79 10.71
N ALA A 48 4.41 5.87 11.59
CA ALA A 48 5.57 5.00 11.38
C ALA A 48 5.40 4.13 10.11
N ALA A 49 4.22 3.54 9.92
CA ALA A 49 3.90 2.76 8.73
C ALA A 49 3.95 3.62 7.45
N TRP A 50 3.40 4.84 7.49
CA TRP A 50 3.41 5.79 6.39
C TRP A 50 4.83 6.13 5.95
N GLN A 51 5.70 6.52 6.89
CA GLN A 51 7.09 6.86 6.60
C GLN A 51 7.86 5.70 5.96
N SER A 52 7.57 4.46 6.38
CA SER A 52 8.23 3.27 5.83
C SER A 52 7.71 2.85 4.45
N SER A 53 6.46 3.16 4.13
CA SER A 53 5.79 2.70 2.90
C SER A 53 5.81 3.75 1.79
N PHE A 54 5.58 5.03 2.10
CA PHE A 54 5.54 6.13 1.14
C PHE A 54 6.94 6.63 0.77
N THR A 55 7.76 5.73 0.23
CA THR A 55 9.10 6.06 -0.28
C THR A 55 9.02 6.62 -1.72
N PRO A 56 10.00 7.43 -2.15
CA PRO A 56 10.06 7.90 -3.53
C PRO A 56 10.08 6.75 -4.55
N GLY A 57 10.81 5.67 -4.26
CA GLY A 57 10.90 4.50 -5.15
C GLY A 57 9.56 3.79 -5.33
N LEU A 58 8.81 3.58 -4.23
CA LEU A 58 7.48 2.96 -4.33
C LEU A 58 6.47 3.89 -5.00
N THR A 59 6.57 5.19 -4.75
CA THR A 59 5.72 6.21 -5.38
C THR A 59 5.93 6.23 -6.89
N LEU A 60 7.18 6.24 -7.36
CA LEU A 60 7.49 6.17 -8.80
C LEU A 60 6.95 4.88 -9.42
N LYS A 61 7.16 3.74 -8.75
CA LYS A 61 6.62 2.45 -9.20
C LYS A 61 5.09 2.43 -9.25
N ALA A 62 4.42 3.18 -8.38
CA ALA A 62 2.97 3.32 -8.37
C ALA A 62 2.47 4.01 -9.64
N PHE A 63 3.14 5.07 -10.07
CA PHE A 63 2.81 5.77 -11.32
C PHE A 63 3.12 4.93 -12.57
N GLU A 64 4.23 4.19 -12.54
CA GLU A 64 4.59 3.27 -13.62
C GLU A 64 3.56 2.16 -13.75
N SER A 65 3.16 1.58 -12.62
CA SER A 65 2.17 0.49 -12.58
C SER A 65 0.77 0.91 -13.00
N THR A 66 0.43 2.19 -13.03
CA THR A 66 -0.85 2.67 -13.56
C THR A 66 -0.76 3.16 -15.00
N GLY A 67 0.44 3.20 -15.59
CA GLY A 67 0.66 3.76 -16.92
C GLY A 67 0.46 5.29 -16.98
N ILE A 68 0.40 5.96 -15.83
CA ILE A 68 0.34 7.43 -15.76
C ILE A 68 1.70 8.02 -16.09
N TRP A 69 2.76 7.44 -15.52
CA TRP A 69 4.13 7.86 -15.80
C TRP A 69 5.13 6.69 -15.73
N PRO A 70 5.83 6.35 -16.82
CA PRO A 70 5.67 6.91 -18.18
C PRO A 70 4.25 6.69 -18.71
N MET A 71 3.77 7.58 -19.59
CA MET A 71 2.43 7.47 -20.14
C MET A 71 2.32 6.23 -21.06
N ASP A 72 1.59 5.21 -20.62
CA ASP A 72 1.30 3.99 -21.38
C ASP A 72 -0.15 3.55 -21.13
N GLY A 73 -1.01 3.83 -22.11
CA GLY A 73 -2.44 3.50 -22.09
C GLY A 73 -2.73 2.00 -22.09
N GLU A 74 -1.77 1.15 -22.45
CA GLU A 74 -1.95 -0.30 -22.50
C GLU A 74 -1.66 -0.99 -21.16
N THR A 75 -1.06 -0.27 -20.18
CA THR A 75 -0.67 -0.84 -18.88
C THR A 75 -1.84 -1.48 -18.14
N ILE A 76 -3.01 -0.84 -18.17
CA ILE A 76 -4.22 -1.35 -17.50
C ILE A 76 -4.99 -2.35 -18.37
N PRO A 77 -5.26 -2.09 -19.66
CA PRO A 77 -5.90 -3.07 -20.55
C PRO A 77 -5.21 -4.43 -20.58
N LYS A 78 -3.86 -4.48 -20.67
CA LYS A 78 -3.09 -5.73 -20.69
C LYS A 78 -3.37 -6.65 -19.51
N ARG A 79 -3.60 -6.09 -18.31
CA ARG A 79 -3.91 -6.87 -17.10
C ARG A 79 -5.21 -7.67 -17.21
N PHE A 80 -6.13 -7.22 -18.05
CA PHE A 80 -7.42 -7.87 -18.24
C PHE A 80 -7.43 -8.81 -19.44
N THR A 81 -6.57 -8.58 -20.44
CA THR A 81 -6.50 -9.40 -21.66
C THR A 81 -5.57 -10.62 -21.52
N ASP A 82 -4.51 -10.55 -20.71
CA ASP A 82 -3.59 -11.69 -20.51
C ASP A 82 -4.28 -12.92 -19.88
N ASN A 83 -5.41 -12.73 -19.18
CA ASN A 83 -6.20 -13.80 -18.58
C ASN A 83 -7.13 -14.53 -19.58
N THR A 84 -7.04 -14.23 -20.89
CA THR A 84 -7.90 -14.82 -21.94
C THR A 84 -7.17 -15.86 -22.79
N SER A 85 -6.06 -16.39 -22.28
CA SER A 85 -5.26 -17.44 -22.92
C SER A 85 -5.53 -18.80 -22.27
N GLU A 86 -6.79 -19.26 -22.26
CA GLU A 86 -7.18 -20.67 -22.01
C GLU A 86 -8.63 -20.91 -22.47
#